data_AF-A0A4R2Q5X8-F1
#
_entry.id   AF-A0A4R2Q5X8-F1
#
_cell.length_a   1.000
_cell.length_b   1.000
_cell.length_c   1.000
_cell.angle_alpha   90.00
_cell.angle_beta   90.00
_cell.angle_gamma   90.00
#
_symmetry.space_group_name_H-M   'P 1'
#
loop_
_entity.id
_entity.type
_entity.pdbx_description
1 polymer ?
#
loop_
_entity_poly.entity_id
_entity_poly.type
_entity_poly.pdbx_seq_one_letter_code
_entity_poly.pdbx_strand_id
1 'polypeptide(L)'
;MAKRLAFLVFAAVAALSGPARSAEEASPVARWEADHSVILNGAEVTLSDFHWIARPLVVFADSPADPRFQQQMDLLTARLNELAERDVVVIVDTDPDAKSEPRITLRPRGFMLALMAKDGNVLFRKPLPWDVREIGRSIDKLPLRQQEIRDRRALTQ
;
A
#
# COMPACT_ATOMS: atom_id res chain seq x y z
N MET A 1 15.30 -51.13 54.79
CA MET A 1 16.61 -50.78 54.19
C MET A 1 16.39 -50.61 52.70
N ALA A 2 16.21 -49.40 52.18
CA ALA A 2 17.21 -48.37 51.88
C ALA A 2 17.91 -48.55 50.51
N LYS A 3 17.82 -47.47 49.70
CA LYS A 3 18.57 -47.08 48.47
C LYS A 3 17.97 -47.57 47.14
N ARG A 4 17.28 -46.74 46.34
CA ARG A 4 17.68 -45.56 45.50
C ARG A 4 18.55 -45.92 44.28
N LEU A 5 17.99 -45.75 43.07
CA LEU A 5 18.55 -45.09 41.86
C LEU A 5 17.53 -45.31 40.71
N ALA A 6 16.70 -44.32 40.35
CA ALA A 6 16.95 -43.28 39.34
C ALA A 6 17.25 -43.83 37.93
N PHE A 7 16.39 -43.54 36.94
CA PHE A 7 16.72 -42.69 35.77
C PHE A 7 15.55 -42.57 34.75
N LEU A 8 15.36 -41.32 34.29
CA LEU A 8 14.86 -40.84 32.99
C LEU A 8 13.37 -40.89 32.63
N VAL A 9 12.74 -39.76 32.96
CA VAL A 9 11.73 -39.02 32.20
C VAL A 9 12.06 -38.98 30.70
N PHE A 10 11.09 -39.36 29.85
CA PHE A 10 11.06 -38.95 28.45
C PHE A 10 9.81 -38.09 28.23
N ALA A 11 10.01 -36.78 28.22
CA ALA A 11 8.98 -35.79 27.89
C ALA A 11 8.95 -35.63 26.37
N ALA A 12 7.88 -36.08 25.73
CA ALA A 12 7.60 -35.74 24.34
C ALA A 12 6.68 -34.51 24.32
N VAL A 13 7.28 -33.32 24.31
CA VAL A 13 6.58 -32.08 23.95
C VAL A 13 6.51 -32.05 22.43
N ALA A 14 5.32 -32.30 21.88
CA ALA A 14 5.03 -32.08 20.47
C ALA A 14 4.91 -30.56 20.22
N ALA A 15 5.97 -29.97 19.67
CA ALA A 15 5.93 -28.59 19.19
C ALA A 15 5.00 -28.52 17.97
N LEU A 16 3.91 -27.74 18.10
CA LEU A 16 3.13 -27.28 16.95
C LEU A 16 3.98 -26.28 16.15
N SER A 17 4.62 -26.74 15.08
CA SER A 17 5.22 -25.87 14.08
C SER A 17 4.18 -25.60 12.98
N GLY A 18 3.43 -24.50 13.12
CA GLY A 18 2.73 -23.89 11.98
C GLY A 18 3.75 -23.18 11.07
N PRO A 19 3.57 -23.15 9.74
CA PRO A 19 4.51 -22.47 8.88
C PRO A 19 4.34 -20.96 9.07
N ALA A 20 5.36 -20.31 9.62
CA ALA A 20 5.56 -18.88 9.44
C ALA A 20 5.86 -18.67 7.95
N ARG A 21 4.85 -18.28 7.18
CA ARG A 21 5.02 -17.92 5.76
C ARG A 21 5.77 -16.59 5.74
N SER A 22 7.02 -16.60 5.27
CA SER A 22 7.88 -15.43 5.16
C SER A 22 7.15 -14.31 4.41
N ALA A 23 7.10 -13.12 5.00
CA ALA A 23 6.49 -11.92 4.40
C ALA A 23 7.13 -11.47 3.07
N GLU A 24 8.20 -12.15 2.64
CA GLU A 24 9.02 -11.86 1.47
C GLU A 24 8.43 -12.41 0.15
N GLU A 25 7.44 -13.31 0.18
CA GLU A 25 6.77 -13.86 -1.02
C GLU A 25 5.35 -13.30 -1.26
N ALA A 26 4.89 -12.37 -0.43
CA ALA A 26 3.53 -11.84 -0.54
C ALA A 26 3.39 -10.89 -1.75
N SER A 27 2.32 -11.05 -2.54
CA SER A 27 2.02 -10.15 -3.65
C SER A 27 1.90 -8.69 -3.17
N PRO A 28 2.11 -7.68 -4.03
CA PRO A 28 1.95 -6.28 -3.64
C PRO A 28 0.57 -5.98 -3.03
N VAL A 29 -0.48 -6.59 -3.58
CA VAL A 29 -1.85 -6.48 -3.04
C VAL A 29 -1.94 -7.10 -1.65
N ALA A 30 -1.41 -8.31 -1.43
CA ALA A 30 -1.44 -8.97 -0.13
C ALA A 30 -0.65 -8.20 0.95
N ARG A 31 0.48 -7.58 0.58
CA ARG A 31 1.23 -6.69 1.48
C ARG A 31 0.41 -5.48 1.89
N TRP A 32 -0.30 -4.87 0.93
CA TRP A 32 -1.17 -3.72 1.21
C TRP A 32 -2.40 -4.12 2.04
N GLU A 33 -3.05 -5.24 1.76
CA GLU A 33 -4.17 -5.72 2.57
C GLU A 33 -3.76 -6.05 4.02
N ALA A 34 -2.52 -6.52 4.23
CA ALA A 34 -1.98 -6.76 5.56
C ALA A 34 -1.68 -5.45 6.32
N ASP A 35 -1.27 -4.40 5.60
CA ASP A 35 -1.00 -3.07 6.14
C ASP A 35 -1.31 -1.97 5.12
N HIS A 36 -2.47 -1.31 5.26
CA HIS A 36 -2.90 -0.25 4.36
C HIS A 36 -2.02 1.02 4.41
N SER A 37 -1.02 1.08 5.29
CA SER A 37 -0.03 2.16 5.35
C SER A 37 1.26 1.84 4.59
N VAL A 38 1.41 0.62 4.07
CA VAL A 38 2.61 0.21 3.32
C VAL A 38 2.76 1.03 2.04
N ILE A 39 3.99 1.41 1.74
CA ILE A 39 4.38 2.05 0.48
C ILE A 39 5.02 0.99 -0.40
N LEU A 40 4.52 0.85 -1.63
CA LEU A 40 4.97 -0.15 -2.58
C LEU A 40 5.96 0.42 -3.59
N ASN A 41 6.90 -0.40 -4.05
CA ASN A 41 7.79 -0.07 -5.16
C ASN A 41 7.05 -0.31 -6.49
N GLY A 42 7.02 0.69 -7.36
CA GLY A 42 6.39 0.61 -8.67
C GLY A 42 6.96 -0.48 -9.58
N ALA A 43 8.24 -0.86 -9.40
CA ALA A 43 8.87 -1.94 -10.16
C ALA A 43 8.25 -3.32 -9.92
N GLU A 44 7.56 -3.50 -8.78
CA GLU A 44 6.94 -4.77 -8.38
C GLU A 44 5.43 -4.78 -8.59
N VAL A 45 4.84 -3.66 -9.04
CA VAL A 45 3.39 -3.43 -9.06
C VAL A 45 2.84 -3.51 -10.48
N THR A 46 1.72 -4.20 -10.63
CA THR A 46 0.83 -4.08 -11.79
C THR A 46 -0.43 -3.33 -11.35
N LEU A 47 -0.75 -2.19 -11.96
CA LEU A 47 -1.87 -1.34 -11.55
C LEU A 47 -3.23 -2.05 -11.60
N SER A 48 -3.41 -2.98 -12.55
CA SER A 48 -4.65 -3.75 -12.70
C SER A 48 -4.92 -4.70 -11.53
N ASP A 49 -3.89 -5.08 -10.77
CA ASP A 49 -4.06 -5.97 -9.60
C ASP A 49 -4.85 -5.29 -8.48
N PHE A 50 -4.92 -3.95 -8.49
CA PHE A 50 -5.70 -3.16 -7.54
C PHE A 50 -7.11 -2.81 -8.03
N HIS A 51 -7.52 -3.32 -9.21
CA HIS A 51 -8.83 -3.04 -9.78
C HIS A 51 -9.96 -3.51 -8.85
N TRP A 52 -10.90 -2.63 -8.57
CA TRP A 52 -11.98 -2.75 -7.58
C TRP A 52 -11.55 -2.94 -6.12
N ILE A 53 -10.25 -3.00 -5.83
CA ILE A 53 -9.70 -3.24 -4.49
C ILE A 53 -9.25 -1.92 -3.86
N ALA A 54 -8.32 -1.20 -4.51
CA ALA A 54 -7.70 0.01 -3.98
C ALA A 54 -7.58 1.11 -5.04
N ARG A 55 -7.20 2.31 -4.60
CA ARG A 55 -6.94 3.49 -5.43
C ARG A 55 -5.44 3.71 -5.51
N PRO A 56 -4.77 3.34 -6.62
CA PRO A 56 -3.35 3.63 -6.80
C PRO A 56 -3.06 5.13 -6.79
N LEU A 57 -2.26 5.58 -5.82
CA LEU A 57 -1.62 6.89 -5.80
C LEU A 57 -0.13 6.69 -6.12
N VAL A 58 0.26 6.98 -7.35
CA VAL A 58 1.62 6.78 -7.83
C VAL A 58 2.39 8.10 -7.77
N VAL A 59 3.54 8.08 -7.09
CA VAL A 59 4.50 9.18 -7.04
C VAL A 59 5.69 8.83 -7.92
N PHE A 60 5.84 9.58 -9.01
CA PHE A 60 6.98 9.46 -9.91
C PHE A 60 8.05 10.51 -9.62
N ALA A 61 9.31 10.14 -9.81
CA ALA A 61 10.43 11.06 -9.97
C ALA A 61 11.51 10.44 -10.88
N ASP A 62 12.52 11.25 -11.21
CA ASP A 62 13.70 10.78 -11.94
C ASP A 62 14.81 10.26 -11.00
N SER A 63 14.71 10.58 -9.71
CA SER A 63 15.65 10.16 -8.67
C SER A 63 14.98 10.26 -7.29
N PRO A 64 15.34 9.39 -6.33
CA PRO A 64 14.92 9.55 -4.94
C PRO A 64 15.45 10.84 -4.31
N ALA A 65 16.48 11.48 -4.87
CA ALA A 65 17.01 12.75 -4.40
C ALA A 65 16.22 13.99 -4.90
N ASP A 66 15.16 13.84 -5.71
CA ASP A 66 14.35 14.98 -6.17
C ASP A 66 13.68 15.68 -4.98
N PRO A 67 13.87 17.01 -4.78
CA PRO A 67 13.25 17.74 -3.67
C PRO A 67 11.73 17.66 -3.64
N ARG A 68 11.07 17.59 -4.80
CA ARG A 68 9.60 17.45 -4.89
C ARG A 68 9.17 16.06 -4.45
N PHE A 69 9.96 15.04 -4.77
CA PHE A 69 9.71 13.68 -4.30
C PHE A 69 9.79 13.61 -2.78
N GLN A 70 10.87 14.12 -2.19
CA GLN A 70 11.04 14.17 -0.73
C GLN A 70 9.89 14.92 -0.05
N GLN A 71 9.57 16.12 -0.54
CA GLN A 71 8.43 16.90 -0.03
C GLN A 71 7.10 16.14 -0.15
N GLN A 72 6.86 15.45 -1.27
CA GLN A 72 5.64 14.66 -1.44
C GLN A 72 5.60 13.49 -0.44
N MET A 73 6.70 12.79 -0.23
CA MET A 73 6.77 11.68 0.71
C MET A 73 6.55 12.14 2.16
N ASP A 74 7.06 13.32 2.54
CA ASP A 74 6.79 13.92 3.85
C ASP A 74 5.28 14.20 4.04
N LEU A 75 4.61 14.75 3.02
CA LEU A 75 3.18 15.02 3.07
C LEU A 75 2.35 13.74 3.20
N LEU A 76 2.74 12.66 2.50
CA LEU A 76 2.02 11.39 2.54
C LEU A 76 2.23 10.67 3.88
N THR A 77 3.49 10.52 4.30
CA THR A 77 3.85 9.77 5.52
C THR A 77 3.28 10.40 6.78
N ALA A 78 3.12 11.72 6.82
CA ALA A 78 2.46 12.41 7.93
C ALA A 78 0.98 12.04 8.13
N ARG A 79 0.31 11.50 7.10
CA ARG A 79 -1.15 11.25 7.11
C ARG A 79 -1.56 9.95 6.40
N LEU A 80 -0.72 8.90 6.45
CA LEU A 80 -1.02 7.60 5.80
C LEU A 80 -2.37 7.00 6.24
N ASN A 81 -2.76 7.16 7.50
CA ASN A 81 -4.05 6.67 7.99
C ASN A 81 -5.25 7.31 7.26
N GLU A 82 -5.18 8.61 6.92
CA GLU A 82 -6.25 9.28 6.16
C GLU A 82 -6.37 8.72 4.73
N LEU A 83 -5.26 8.28 4.14
CA LEU A 83 -5.24 7.61 2.84
C LEU A 83 -5.80 6.17 2.94
N ALA A 84 -5.41 5.44 3.99
CA ALA A 84 -5.89 4.09 4.27
C ALA A 84 -7.42 4.03 4.43
N GLU A 85 -8.04 5.00 5.11
CA GLU A 85 -9.51 5.08 5.26
C GLU A 85 -10.30 5.14 3.93
N ARG A 86 -9.61 5.54 2.86
CA ARG A 86 -10.11 5.74 1.49
C ARG A 86 -9.60 4.67 0.53
N ASP A 87 -9.03 3.59 1.06
CA ASP A 87 -8.45 2.48 0.33
C ASP A 87 -7.42 2.96 -0.71
N VAL A 88 -6.56 3.91 -0.33
CA VAL A 88 -5.48 4.40 -1.19
C VAL A 88 -4.23 3.57 -0.94
N VAL A 89 -3.62 3.08 -2.02
CA VAL A 89 -2.31 2.42 -2.00
C VAL A 89 -1.28 3.39 -2.55
N VAL A 90 -0.21 3.65 -1.79
CA VAL A 90 0.88 4.53 -2.22
C VAL A 90 1.92 3.71 -2.94
N ILE A 91 2.23 4.10 -4.18
CA ILE A 91 3.23 3.44 -5.02
C ILE A 91 4.29 4.48 -5.40
N VAL A 92 5.55 4.10 -5.27
CA VAL A 92 6.69 4.98 -5.56
C VAL A 92 7.49 4.42 -6.72
N ASP A 93 7.80 5.28 -7.69
CA ASP A 93 8.72 4.97 -8.77
C ASP A 93 9.67 6.15 -8.98
N THR A 94 10.95 5.95 -8.64
CA THR A 94 12.00 6.97 -8.75
C THR A 94 13.12 6.57 -9.71
N ASP A 95 12.91 5.51 -10.50
CA ASP A 95 13.88 4.98 -11.46
C ASP A 95 13.24 4.95 -12.87
N PRO A 96 13.52 5.94 -13.72
CA PRO A 96 13.05 5.97 -15.10
C PRO A 96 13.47 4.76 -15.94
N ASP A 97 14.62 4.16 -15.65
CA ASP A 97 15.20 3.08 -16.44
C ASP A 97 14.61 1.72 -16.10
N ALA A 98 14.02 1.58 -14.91
CA ALA A 98 13.29 0.38 -14.48
C ALA A 98 12.09 0.04 -15.39
N LYS A 99 11.54 1.04 -16.12
CA LYS A 99 10.39 0.87 -17.03
C LYS A 99 9.24 0.09 -16.40
N SER A 100 8.91 0.44 -15.15
CA SER A 100 7.82 -0.17 -14.39
C SER A 100 6.49 -0.13 -15.17
N GLU A 101 5.59 -1.08 -14.91
CA GLU A 101 4.25 -1.07 -15.51
C GLU A 101 3.52 0.26 -15.24
N PRO A 102 3.51 0.82 -14.00
CA PRO A 102 2.93 2.13 -13.74
C PRO A 102 3.49 3.24 -14.64
N ARG A 103 4.81 3.25 -14.89
CA ARG A 103 5.47 4.27 -15.73
C ARG A 103 5.09 4.14 -17.20
N ILE A 104 5.01 2.91 -17.72
CA ILE A 104 4.58 2.64 -19.10
C ILE A 104 3.13 3.11 -19.30
N THR A 105 2.26 2.82 -18.33
CA THR A 105 0.83 3.12 -18.37
C THR A 105 0.53 4.61 -18.18
N LEU A 106 1.14 5.24 -17.17
CA LEU A 106 0.82 6.63 -16.79
C LEU A 106 1.69 7.69 -17.49
N ARG A 107 2.82 7.27 -18.08
CA ARG A 107 3.74 8.09 -18.89
C ARG A 107 4.13 9.41 -18.22
N PRO A 108 4.74 9.37 -17.02
CA PRO A 108 5.18 10.56 -16.32
C PRO A 108 6.27 11.30 -17.08
N ARG A 109 6.44 12.61 -16.80
CA ARG A 109 7.55 13.43 -17.27
C ARG A 109 8.20 14.09 -16.06
N GLY A 110 9.32 13.56 -15.59
CA GLY A 110 9.93 13.96 -14.32
C GLY A 110 9.02 13.65 -13.13
N PHE A 111 8.97 14.56 -12.17
CA PHE A 111 8.04 14.45 -11.04
C PHE A 111 6.58 14.49 -11.51
N MET A 112 5.81 13.50 -11.11
CA MET A 112 4.36 13.47 -11.32
C MET A 112 3.68 12.68 -10.21
N LEU A 113 2.64 13.27 -9.63
CA LEU A 113 1.69 12.55 -8.79
C LEU A 113 0.48 12.17 -9.64
N ALA A 114 0.07 10.91 -9.64
CA ALA A 114 -1.12 10.43 -10.34
C ALA A 114 -1.98 9.61 -9.39
N LEU A 115 -3.28 9.90 -9.34
CA LEU A 115 -4.25 9.07 -8.61
C LEU A 115 -5.18 8.38 -9.61
N MET A 116 -5.41 7.10 -9.36
CA MET A 116 -6.38 6.27 -10.07
C MET A 116 -7.55 5.93 -9.17
N ALA A 117 -8.74 5.82 -9.75
CA ALA A 117 -9.91 5.27 -9.10
C ALA A 117 -9.84 3.73 -9.08
N LYS A 118 -10.72 3.12 -8.28
CA LYS A 118 -10.85 1.67 -8.17
C LYS A 118 -11.24 1.01 -9.50
N ASP A 119 -11.89 1.72 -10.41
CA ASP A 119 -12.27 1.25 -11.75
C ASP A 119 -11.10 1.33 -12.76
N GLY A 120 -9.91 1.73 -12.33
CA GLY A 120 -8.72 1.88 -13.17
C GLY A 120 -8.63 3.21 -13.92
N ASN A 121 -9.63 4.10 -13.80
CA ASN A 121 -9.57 5.40 -14.46
C ASN A 121 -8.63 6.37 -13.71
N VAL A 122 -7.86 7.16 -14.46
CA VAL A 122 -7.02 8.20 -13.87
C VAL A 122 -7.88 9.39 -13.47
N LEU A 123 -7.90 9.71 -12.17
CA LEU A 123 -8.67 10.81 -11.61
C LEU A 123 -8.00 12.16 -11.85
N PHE A 124 -6.70 12.25 -11.57
CA PHE A 124 -5.91 13.46 -11.84
C PHE A 124 -4.42 13.13 -11.96
N ARG A 125 -3.70 14.09 -12.54
CA ARG A 125 -2.23 14.15 -12.55
C ARG A 125 -1.79 15.53 -12.04
N LYS A 126 -0.73 15.59 -11.22
CA LYS A 126 -0.15 16.83 -10.72
C LYS A 126 1.36 16.85 -10.95
N PRO A 127 1.92 17.95 -11.50
CA PRO A 127 3.37 18.10 -11.69
C PRO A 127 4.08 18.67 -10.44
N LEU A 128 3.41 18.70 -9.28
CA LEU A 128 3.88 19.32 -8.05
C LEU A 128 3.37 18.55 -6.82
N PRO A 129 4.09 18.61 -5.69
CA PRO A 129 3.68 17.94 -4.46
C PRO A 129 2.29 18.41 -3.98
N TRP A 130 1.47 17.48 -3.52
CA TRP A 130 0.08 17.73 -3.16
C TRP A 130 -0.27 17.15 -1.80
N ASP A 131 -1.03 17.93 -1.03
CA ASP A 131 -1.38 17.61 0.35
C ASP A 131 -2.44 16.50 0.42
N VAL A 132 -2.31 15.61 1.41
CA VAL A 132 -3.23 14.48 1.66
C VAL A 132 -4.67 14.96 1.83
N ARG A 133 -4.91 16.13 2.43
CA ARG A 133 -6.24 16.71 2.57
C ARG A 133 -6.88 16.98 1.22
N GLU A 134 -6.13 17.52 0.26
CA GLU A 134 -6.65 17.83 -1.07
C GLU A 134 -6.86 16.55 -1.89
N ILE A 135 -5.96 15.57 -1.76
CA ILE A 135 -6.14 14.22 -2.31
C ILE A 135 -7.44 13.61 -1.76
N GLY A 136 -7.61 13.58 -0.43
CA GLY A 136 -8.78 13.05 0.24
C GLY A 136 -10.08 13.72 -0.20
N ARG A 137 -10.10 15.07 -0.30
CA ARG A 137 -11.27 15.82 -0.80
C ARG A 137 -11.62 15.49 -2.25
N SER A 138 -10.64 15.19 -3.09
CA SER A 138 -10.92 14.79 -4.47
C SER A 138 -11.55 13.39 -4.53
N ILE A 139 -11.13 12.47 -3.65
CA ILE A 139 -11.68 11.12 -3.53
C ILE A 139 -13.10 11.15 -2.95
N ASP A 140 -13.33 11.94 -1.92
CA ASP A 140 -14.63 12.01 -1.22
C ASP A 140 -15.77 12.57 -2.10
N LYS A 141 -15.45 13.15 -3.25
CA LYS A 141 -16.42 13.59 -4.27
C LYS A 141 -16.86 12.47 -5.23
N LEU A 142 -16.20 11.31 -5.23
CA LEU A 142 -16.50 10.23 -6.16
C LEU A 142 -17.81 9.54 -5.77
N PRO A 143 -18.71 9.21 -6.73
CA PRO A 143 -19.97 8.51 -6.43
C PRO A 143 -19.77 7.18 -5.69
N LEU A 144 -18.79 6.37 -6.12
CA LEU A 144 -18.45 5.12 -5.46
C LEU A 144 -18.00 5.35 -4.00
N ARG A 145 -17.18 6.38 -3.76
CA ARG A 145 -16.74 6.74 -2.41
C ARG A 145 -17.90 7.18 -1.52
N GLN A 146 -18.84 7.95 -2.06
CA GLN A 146 -20.04 8.34 -1.32
C GLN A 146 -20.91 7.14 -0.96
N GLN A 147 -20.99 6.13 -1.84
CA GLN A 147 -21.66 4.87 -1.55
C GLN A 147 -20.96 4.12 -0.41
N GLU A 148 -19.63 3.94 -0.47
CA GLU A 148 -18.83 3.31 0.61
C GLU A 148 -19.08 3.98 1.97
N ILE A 149 -19.17 5.32 2.01
CA ILE A 149 -19.46 6.07 3.25
C ILE A 149 -20.87 5.78 3.76
N ARG A 150 -21.88 5.75 2.88
CA ARG A 150 -23.26 5.42 3.25
C ARG A 150 -23.36 4.01 3.82
N ASP A 151 -22.74 3.04 3.15
CA ASP A 151 -22.76 1.63 3.56
C ASP A 151 -22.07 1.45 4.92
N ARG A 152 -20.91 2.09 5.13
CA ARG A 152 -20.21 2.07 6.42
C ARG A 152 -21.06 2.65 7.56
N ARG A 153 -21.78 3.74 7.29
CA ARG A 153 -22.71 4.36 8.28
C ARG A 153 -23.90 3.47 8.59
N ALA A 154 -24.42 2.73 7.61
CA ALA A 154 -25.51 1.79 7.81
C ALA A 154 -25.11 0.59 8.68
N LEU A 155 -23.85 0.13 8.58
CA LEU A 155 -23.32 -0.98 9.38
C LEU A 155 -22.98 -0.63 10.83
N THR A 156 -22.79 0.66 11.14
CA THR A 156 -22.40 1.13 12.48
C THR A 156 -23.61 1.54 13.34
N GLN A 157 -24.80 1.63 12.74
CA GLN A 157 -26.08 1.91 13.42
C GLN A 157 -26.80 0.60 13.71
#